data_AF-A0A0S7XS52-F1
#
_entry.id   AF-A0A0S7XS52-F1
#
_cell.length_a   1.000
_cell.length_b   1.000
_cell.length_c   1.000
_cell.angle_alpha   90.00
_cell.angle_beta   90.00
_cell.angle_gamma   90.00
#
_symmetry.space_group_name_H-M   'P 1'
#
loop_
_entity.id
_entity.type
_entity.pdbx_description
1 polymer ?
#
loop_
_entity_poly.entity_id
_entity_poly.type
_entity_poly.pdbx_seq_one_letter_code
_entity_poly.pdbx_strand_id
1 'polypeptide(L)'
;MSEQDLEGKFNLFWEECDCWVANRLHEITTQALVLTKDDIAAIERQIEEDINAFLEKCIEFYGESFSPHILIDLHHLFFELELKKHGIKNEEQIHRYKDNGLVGLSVAQGKVKPDNALLIMEVNRAHLEKKGGNEEGVCEDCICGKK
;
A
#
# COMPACT_ATOMS: atom_id res chain seq x y z
N MET A 1 -18.86 17.97 6.14
CA MET A 1 -18.22 16.96 7.00
C MET A 1 -17.44 17.74 8.05
N SER A 2 -17.41 17.30 9.30
CA SER A 2 -16.64 18.01 10.34
C SER A 2 -15.17 17.60 10.27
N GLU A 3 -14.24 18.43 10.77
CA GLU A 3 -12.82 18.08 10.89
C GLU A 3 -12.59 16.73 11.63
N GLN A 4 -13.53 16.35 12.51
CA GLN A 4 -13.55 15.05 13.21
C GLN A 4 -13.69 13.84 12.26
N ASP A 5 -14.34 14.00 11.10
CA ASP A 5 -14.48 12.92 10.11
C ASP A 5 -13.16 12.67 9.36
N LEU A 6 -12.32 13.70 9.21
CA LEU A 6 -11.05 13.59 8.51
C LEU A 6 -10.01 12.93 9.41
N GLU A 7 -9.84 13.44 10.64
CA GLU A 7 -8.93 12.85 11.64
C GLU A 7 -9.23 11.37 11.88
N GLY A 8 -10.50 10.99 11.97
CA GLY A 8 -10.91 9.59 12.10
C GLY A 8 -10.44 8.71 10.94
N LYS A 9 -10.48 9.21 9.69
CA LYS A 9 -9.98 8.46 8.52
C LYS A 9 -8.46 8.27 8.56
N PHE A 10 -7.72 9.27 9.04
CA PHE A 10 -6.26 9.18 9.18
C PHE A 10 -5.87 8.19 10.27
N ASN A 11 -6.55 8.22 11.42
CA ASN A 11 -6.30 7.27 12.50
C ASN A 11 -6.57 5.83 12.06
N LEU A 12 -7.71 5.58 11.39
CA LEU A 12 -8.02 4.25 10.85
C LEU A 12 -6.99 3.78 9.82
N PHE A 13 -6.51 4.69 8.97
CA PHE A 13 -5.47 4.38 7.99
C PHE A 13 -4.16 3.94 8.65
N TRP A 14 -3.70 4.67 9.67
CA TRP A 14 -2.48 4.33 10.39
C TRP A 14 -2.64 3.06 11.22
N GLU A 15 -3.78 2.86 11.88
CA GLU A 15 -4.09 1.61 12.58
C GLU A 15 -4.00 0.39 11.65
N GLU A 16 -4.52 0.49 10.42
CA GLU A 16 -4.42 -0.59 9.43
C GLU A 16 -2.98 -0.85 8.99
N CYS A 17 -2.21 0.21 8.73
CA CYS A 17 -0.80 0.12 8.37
C CYS A 17 0.04 -0.53 9.47
N ASP A 18 -0.15 -0.10 10.72
CA ASP A 18 0.55 -0.61 11.90
C ASP A 18 0.22 -2.09 12.15
N CYS A 19 -1.06 -2.46 12.06
CA CYS A 19 -1.50 -3.84 12.16
C CYS A 19 -0.84 -4.71 11.08
N TRP A 20 -0.76 -4.22 9.85
CA TRP A 20 -0.11 -4.96 8.76
C TRP A 20 1.39 -5.12 9.01
N VAL A 21 2.09 -4.06 9.40
CA VAL A 21 3.53 -4.10 9.71
C VAL A 21 3.82 -5.08 10.84
N ALA A 22 3.06 -5.04 11.92
CA ALA A 22 3.22 -5.95 13.06
C ALA A 22 3.08 -7.43 12.64
N ASN A 23 2.07 -7.74 11.82
CA ASN A 23 1.88 -9.08 11.26
C ASN A 23 3.06 -9.47 10.36
N ARG A 24 3.52 -8.55 9.52
CA ARG A 24 4.60 -8.81 8.57
C ARG A 24 5.94 -9.05 9.27
N LEU A 25 6.25 -8.29 10.31
CA LEU A 25 7.44 -8.50 11.14
C LEU A 25 7.40 -9.84 11.88
N HIS A 26 6.22 -10.26 12.35
CA HIS A 26 6.04 -11.58 12.96
C HIS A 26 6.38 -12.72 11.99
N GLU A 27 5.90 -12.64 10.74
CA GLU A 27 6.21 -13.61 9.69
C GLU A 27 7.71 -13.69 9.39
N ILE A 28 8.38 -12.54 9.22
CA ILE A 28 9.81 -12.47 8.87
C ILE A 28 10.67 -13.02 10.00
N THR A 29 10.38 -12.63 11.25
CA THR A 29 11.11 -13.09 12.44
C THR A 29 10.99 -14.62 12.60
N THR A 30 9.84 -15.19 12.26
CA THR A 30 9.58 -16.62 12.34
C THR A 30 10.36 -17.43 11.29
N GLN A 31 10.78 -16.79 10.19
CA GLN A 31 11.56 -17.41 9.10
C GLN A 31 13.09 -17.34 9.30
N ALA A 32 13.56 -16.97 10.50
CA ALA A 32 14.99 -16.94 10.90
C ALA A 32 15.89 -15.93 10.15
N LEU A 33 15.32 -14.93 9.50
CA LEU A 33 16.04 -13.72 9.05
C LEU A 33 15.86 -12.63 10.12
N VAL A 34 16.96 -12.17 10.73
CA VAL A 34 16.90 -11.20 11.83
C VAL A 34 17.37 -9.85 11.33
N LEU A 35 16.42 -8.98 11.01
CA LEU A 35 16.66 -7.54 11.03
C LEU A 35 16.87 -7.11 12.48
N THR A 36 17.78 -6.16 12.72
CA THR A 36 17.91 -5.60 14.06
C THR A 36 16.69 -4.74 14.38
N LYS A 37 16.41 -4.53 15.67
CA LYS A 37 15.34 -3.61 16.07
C LYS A 37 15.58 -2.19 15.55
N ASP A 38 16.85 -1.79 15.42
CA ASP A 38 17.22 -0.48 14.91
C ASP A 38 16.93 -0.36 13.41
N ASP A 39 17.16 -1.43 12.64
CA ASP A 39 16.81 -1.47 11.21
C ASP A 39 15.29 -1.34 11.02
N ILE A 40 14.50 -2.10 11.80
CA ILE A 40 13.04 -2.05 11.74
C ILE A 40 12.54 -0.63 12.03
N ALA A 41 13.01 -0.01 13.12
CA ALA A 41 12.61 1.33 13.51
C ALA A 41 13.07 2.41 12.51
N ALA A 42 14.15 2.16 11.76
CA ALA A 42 14.59 3.05 10.68
C ALA A 42 13.68 2.93 9.44
N ILE A 43 13.29 1.70 9.09
CA ILE A 43 12.37 1.41 7.98
C ILE A 43 11.01 2.04 8.24
N GLU A 44 10.39 1.77 9.40
CA GLU A 44 9.09 2.31 9.78
C GLU A 44 9.06 3.84 9.69
N ARG A 45 10.06 4.50 10.30
CA ARG A 45 10.18 5.95 10.28
C ARG A 45 10.28 6.52 8.86
N GLN A 46 11.11 5.93 8.01
CA GLN A 46 11.29 6.41 6.64
C GLN A 46 9.97 6.32 5.85
N ILE A 47 9.22 5.24 6.04
CA ILE A 47 7.96 5.02 5.34
C ILE A 47 6.88 5.95 5.86
N GLU A 48 6.80 6.14 7.18
CA GLU A 48 5.89 7.11 7.79
C GLU A 48 6.16 8.53 7.26
N GLU A 49 7.43 8.94 7.19
CA GLU A 49 7.82 10.24 6.63
C GLU A 49 7.38 10.38 5.16
N ASP A 50 7.65 9.38 4.33
CA ASP A 50 7.27 9.39 2.91
C ASP A 50 5.76 9.43 2.72
N ILE A 51 5.01 8.62 3.48
CA ILE A 51 3.55 8.56 3.41
C ILE A 51 2.92 9.85 3.92
N ASN A 52 3.43 10.43 5.02
CA ASN A 52 2.96 11.73 5.50
C ASN A 52 3.14 12.82 4.44
N ALA A 53 4.28 12.85 3.75
CA ALA A 53 4.51 13.79 2.66
C ALA A 53 3.53 13.61 1.48
N PHE A 54 3.08 12.37 1.21
CA PHE A 54 2.03 12.13 0.20
C PHE A 54 0.64 12.52 0.70
N LEU A 55 0.32 12.25 1.97
CA LEU A 55 -0.94 12.64 2.59
C LEU A 55 -1.12 14.16 2.56
N GLU A 56 -0.09 14.92 2.91
CA GLU A 56 -0.09 16.39 2.82
C GLU A 56 -0.40 16.89 1.40
N LYS A 57 0.28 16.33 0.39
CA LYS A 57 0.02 16.67 -1.03
C LYS A 57 -1.38 16.31 -1.47
N CYS A 58 -1.90 15.16 -1.05
CA CYS A 58 -3.26 14.74 -1.36
C CYS A 58 -4.31 15.67 -0.72
N ILE A 59 -4.08 16.10 0.52
CA ILE A 59 -4.92 17.10 1.18
C ILE A 59 -4.86 18.43 0.43
N GLU A 60 -3.67 18.86 -0.02
CA GLU A 60 -3.52 20.08 -0.82
C GLU A 60 -4.32 20.02 -2.13
N PHE A 61 -4.30 18.88 -2.83
CA PHE A 61 -5.00 18.72 -4.11
C PHE A 61 -6.51 18.52 -3.99
N TYR A 62 -6.96 17.79 -2.97
CA TYR A 62 -8.32 17.25 -2.93
C TYR A 62 -9.08 17.61 -1.64
N GLY A 63 -8.41 18.17 -0.63
CA GLY A 63 -9.01 18.52 0.66
C GLY A 63 -9.69 17.34 1.34
N GLU A 64 -10.83 17.60 1.98
CA GLU A 64 -11.61 16.60 2.72
C GLU A 64 -12.20 15.48 1.85
N SER A 65 -12.20 15.65 0.52
CA SER A 65 -12.66 14.61 -0.40
C SER A 65 -11.65 13.46 -0.55
N PHE A 66 -10.40 13.69 -0.17
CA PHE A 66 -9.39 12.64 -0.16
C PHE A 66 -9.70 11.57 0.89
N SER A 67 -9.38 10.32 0.54
CA SER A 67 -9.47 9.20 1.47
C SER A 67 -8.09 8.52 1.60
N PRO A 68 -7.46 8.58 2.80
CA PRO A 68 -6.12 8.01 3.03
C PRO A 68 -5.95 6.55 2.63
N HIS A 69 -7.04 5.76 2.64
CA HIS A 69 -7.03 4.36 2.23
C HIS A 69 -6.45 4.08 0.82
N ILE A 70 -6.40 5.09 -0.05
CA ILE A 70 -5.83 5.00 -1.40
C ILE A 70 -4.32 4.72 -1.31
N LEU A 71 -3.68 5.11 -0.21
CA LEU A 71 -2.23 4.95 -0.01
C LEU A 71 -1.85 3.70 0.78
N ILE A 72 -2.79 2.85 1.21
CA ILE A 72 -2.47 1.65 2.02
C ILE A 72 -1.54 0.71 1.24
N ASP A 73 -1.87 0.40 -0.01
CA ASP A 73 -1.04 -0.47 -0.84
C ASP A 73 0.30 0.21 -1.20
N LEU A 74 0.35 1.55 -1.22
CA LEU A 74 1.62 2.29 -1.39
C LEU A 74 2.51 2.15 -0.15
N HIS A 75 1.92 2.25 1.04
CA HIS A 75 2.61 2.03 2.31
C HIS A 75 3.21 0.62 2.37
N HIS A 76 2.40 -0.42 2.11
CA HIS A 76 2.88 -1.81 2.11
C HIS A 76 3.98 -2.03 1.06
N LEU A 77 3.81 -1.47 -0.14
CA LEU A 77 4.82 -1.56 -1.19
C LEU A 77 6.15 -0.93 -0.75
N PHE A 78 6.13 0.23 -0.12
CA PHE A 78 7.33 0.90 0.35
C PHE A 78 8.03 0.08 1.45
N PHE A 79 7.25 -0.49 2.37
CA PHE A 79 7.77 -1.40 3.38
C PHE A 79 8.49 -2.60 2.79
N GLU A 80 7.87 -3.30 1.83
CA GLU A 80 8.53 -4.42 1.17
C GLU A 80 9.76 -3.98 0.35
N LEU A 81 9.74 -2.82 -0.29
CA LEU A 81 10.92 -2.32 -1.00
C LEU A 81 12.09 -2.02 -0.05
N GLU A 82 11.83 -1.48 1.15
CA GLU A 82 12.86 -1.27 2.16
C GLU A 82 13.40 -2.59 2.73
N LEU A 83 12.52 -3.53 3.07
CA LEU A 83 12.93 -4.88 3.47
C LEU A 83 13.86 -5.55 2.44
N LYS A 84 13.55 -5.37 1.14
CA LYS A 84 14.38 -5.87 0.04
C LYS A 84 15.77 -5.23 0.02
N LYS A 85 15.86 -3.91 0.24
CA LYS A 85 17.16 -3.21 0.35
C LYS A 85 18.00 -3.76 1.50
N HIS A 86 17.35 -4.23 2.56
CA HIS A 86 17.98 -4.88 3.71
C HIS A 86 18.18 -6.40 3.53
N GLY A 87 18.01 -6.93 2.31
CA GLY A 87 18.33 -8.31 1.96
C GLY A 87 17.24 -9.34 2.25
N ILE A 88 16.04 -8.92 2.66
CA ILE A 88 14.89 -9.81 2.84
C ILE A 88 14.26 -10.10 1.47
N LYS A 89 14.13 -11.38 1.11
CA LYS A 89 13.47 -11.79 -0.14
C LYS A 89 11.96 -11.70 0.01
N ASN A 90 11.31 -10.90 -0.83
CA ASN A 90 9.90 -10.56 -0.71
C ASN A 90 9.26 -10.16 -2.05
N GLU A 91 9.82 -10.62 -3.16
CA GLU A 91 9.32 -10.31 -4.51
C GLU A 91 7.82 -10.54 -4.64
N GLU A 92 7.31 -11.69 -4.18
CA GLU A 92 5.88 -12.03 -4.23
C GLU A 92 5.00 -10.99 -3.51
N GLN A 93 5.45 -10.47 -2.36
CA GLN A 93 4.71 -9.43 -1.64
C GLN A 93 4.81 -8.08 -2.35
N ILE A 94 5.98 -7.71 -2.87
CA ILE A 94 6.13 -6.50 -3.70
C ILE A 94 5.13 -6.55 -4.86
N HIS A 95 5.05 -7.69 -5.55
CA HIS A 95 4.12 -7.89 -6.66
C HIS A 95 2.67 -7.67 -6.25
N ARG A 96 2.25 -8.21 -5.09
CA ARG A 96 0.90 -8.05 -4.55
C ARG A 96 0.46 -6.59 -4.40
N TYR A 97 1.36 -5.71 -3.99
CA TYR A 97 1.03 -4.30 -3.70
C TYR A 97 1.37 -3.35 -4.85
N LYS A 98 2.18 -3.79 -5.82
CA LYS A 98 2.78 -2.92 -6.84
C LYS A 98 1.74 -2.12 -7.62
N ASP A 99 0.73 -2.77 -8.18
CA ASP A 99 -0.21 -2.10 -9.09
C ASP A 99 -1.02 -1.03 -8.37
N ASN A 100 -1.56 -1.36 -7.19
CA ASN A 100 -2.33 -0.40 -6.38
C ASN A 100 -1.45 0.66 -5.72
N GLY A 101 -0.25 0.31 -5.26
CA GLY A 101 0.71 1.27 -4.72
C GLY A 101 1.09 2.32 -5.77
N LEU A 102 1.32 1.92 -7.03
CA LEU A 102 1.58 2.85 -8.12
C LEU A 102 0.38 3.75 -8.47
N VAL A 103 -0.85 3.25 -8.29
CA VAL A 103 -2.06 4.06 -8.41
C VAL A 103 -2.10 5.11 -7.30
N GLY A 104 -1.87 4.72 -6.04
CA GLY A 104 -1.79 5.66 -4.90
C GLY A 104 -0.73 6.74 -5.11
N LEU A 105 0.46 6.36 -5.57
CA LEU A 105 1.52 7.31 -5.92
C LEU A 105 1.08 8.28 -7.01
N SER A 106 0.34 7.80 -8.02
CA SER A 106 -0.18 8.64 -9.10
C SER A 106 -1.21 9.66 -8.61
N VAL A 107 -2.02 9.29 -7.60
CA VAL A 107 -2.96 10.22 -6.94
C VAL A 107 -2.18 11.31 -6.20
N ALA A 108 -1.15 10.94 -5.44
CA ALA A 108 -0.32 11.88 -4.69
C ALA A 108 0.55 12.79 -5.57
N GLN A 109 0.71 12.43 -6.85
CA GLN A 109 1.35 13.27 -7.87
C GLN A 109 0.35 14.12 -8.66
N GLY A 110 -0.95 14.09 -8.33
CA GLY A 110 -1.99 14.83 -9.04
C GLY A 110 -2.32 14.28 -10.43
N LYS A 111 -1.83 13.09 -10.78
CA LYS A 111 -1.98 12.49 -12.12
C LYS A 111 -3.29 11.72 -12.28
N VAL A 112 -3.84 11.20 -11.19
CA VAL A 112 -5.08 10.42 -11.15
C VAL A 112 -5.98 10.98 -10.06
N LYS A 113 -7.26 11.19 -10.38
CA LYS A 113 -8.24 11.62 -9.38
C LYS A 113 -8.60 10.49 -8.42
N PRO A 114 -8.89 10.78 -7.13
CA PRO A 114 -9.27 9.77 -6.13
C PRO A 114 -10.38 8.81 -6.59
N ASP A 115 -11.46 9.33 -7.18
CA ASP A 115 -12.59 8.50 -7.65
C ASP A 115 -12.17 7.48 -8.72
N ASN A 116 -11.28 7.89 -9.63
CA ASN A 116 -10.77 6.99 -10.66
C ASN A 116 -9.81 5.95 -10.06
N ALA A 117 -9.00 6.36 -9.07
CA ALA A 117 -8.10 5.46 -8.38
C ALA A 117 -8.86 4.35 -7.66
N LEU A 118 -9.97 4.69 -6.98
CA LEU A 118 -10.86 3.72 -6.34
C LEU A 118 -11.32 2.62 -7.31
N LEU A 119 -11.86 3.02 -8.46
CA LEU A 119 -12.31 2.08 -9.49
C LEU A 119 -11.17 1.19 -10.01
N ILE A 120 -9.99 1.76 -10.24
CA ILE A 120 -8.83 0.99 -10.71
C ILE A 120 -8.39 -0.03 -9.64
N MET A 121 -8.32 0.40 -8.37
CA MET A 121 -7.89 -0.45 -7.27
C MET A 121 -8.88 -1.60 -7.01
N GLU A 122 -10.19 -1.36 -7.14
CA GLU A 122 -11.21 -2.41 -7.07
C GLU A 122 -11.04 -3.46 -8.17
N VAL A 123 -10.81 -3.01 -9.41
CA VAL A 123 -10.56 -3.92 -10.54
C VAL A 123 -9.29 -4.74 -10.32
N ASN A 124 -8.21 -4.13 -9.84
CA ASN A 124 -6.95 -4.82 -9.54
C ASN A 124 -7.13 -5.87 -8.44
N ARG A 125 -7.85 -5.55 -7.35
CA ARG A 125 -8.15 -6.50 -6.26
C ARG A 125 -8.95 -7.69 -6.76
N ALA A 126 -10.02 -7.44 -7.52
CA ALA A 126 -10.83 -8.51 -8.10
C ALA A 126 -9.99 -9.42 -9.03
N HIS A 127 -8.99 -8.88 -9.73
CA HIS A 127 -8.09 -9.66 -10.56
C HIS A 127 -7.12 -10.52 -9.74
N LEU A 128 -6.55 -9.97 -8.66
CA LEU A 128 -5.68 -10.70 -7.74
C LEU A 128 -6.40 -11.87 -7.05
N GLU A 129 -7.65 -11.65 -6.63
CA GLU A 129 -8.52 -12.67 -6.02
C GLU A 129 -8.84 -13.79 -7.01
N LYS A 130 -9.24 -13.45 -8.24
CA LYS A 130 -9.53 -14.45 -9.30
C LYS A 130 -8.32 -15.29 -9.68
N LYS A 131 -7.13 -14.71 -9.60
CA LYS A 131 -5.87 -15.42 -9.87
C LYS A 131 -5.40 -16.30 -8.71
N GLY A 132 -6.05 -16.26 -7.55
CA GLY A 132 -5.59 -16.97 -6.35
C GLY A 132 -4.15 -16.61 -5.97
N GLY A 133 -3.69 -15.40 -6.32
CA GLY A 133 -2.30 -14.97 -6.16
C GLY A 133 -1.32 -15.43 -7.27
N ASN A 134 -1.75 -16.18 -8.29
CA ASN A 134 -0.88 -16.65 -9.37
C ASN A 134 -0.92 -15.72 -10.59
N GLU A 135 0.07 -14.83 -10.73
CA GLU A 135 0.15 -13.85 -11.83
C GLU A 135 0.24 -14.48 -13.23
N GLU A 136 0.79 -15.68 -13.37
CA GLU A 136 0.88 -16.43 -14.64
C GLU A 136 -0.42 -17.18 -14.98
N GLY A 137 -1.35 -17.27 -14.02
CA GLY A 137 -2.67 -17.80 -14.26
C GLY A 137 -3.41 -16.96 -15.30
N VAL A 138 -3.90 -17.61 -16.35
CA VAL A 138 -4.87 -17.00 -17.27
C VAL A 138 -6.12 -16.72 -16.46
N CYS A 139 -6.54 -15.45 -16.40
CA CYS A 139 -7.76 -15.10 -15.68
C CYS A 139 -8.94 -15.48 -16.58
N GLU A 140 -9.39 -16.73 -16.45
CA GLU A 140 -10.63 -17.22 -17.05
C GLU A 140 -11.74 -16.26 -16.57
N ASP A 141 -12.31 -15.49 -17.50
CA ASP A 141 -13.35 -14.47 -17.26
C ASP A 141 -12.91 -13.12 -16.66
N CYS A 142 -11.72 -12.62 -17.00
CA CYS A 142 -11.35 -11.22 -16.74
C CYS A 142 -11.67 -10.25 -17.87
N ILE A 143 -12.15 -9.07 -17.48
CA ILE A 143 -12.42 -7.92 -18.38
C ILE A 143 -11.12 -7.33 -18.97
N CYS A 144 -9.94 -7.68 -18.44
CA CYS A 144 -8.65 -7.12 -18.87
C CYS A 144 -8.13 -7.70 -20.20
N GLY A 145 -8.78 -8.73 -20.74
CA GLY A 145 -8.50 -9.28 -22.08
C GLY A 145 -7.17 -10.03 -22.23
N LYS A 146 -6.38 -10.20 -21.15
CA LYS A 146 -5.16 -11.02 -21.16
C LYS A 146 -5.55 -12.50 -21.05
N LYS A 147 -5.72 -13.15 -22.20
CA LYS A 147 -5.80 -14.61 -22.37
C LYS A 147 -4.43 -15.18 -22.67
#